data_AF-A0A946K0B2-F1
#
_entry.id   AF-A0A946K0B2-F1
#
_cell.length_a   1.000
_cell.length_b   1.000
_cell.length_c   1.000
_cell.angle_alpha   90.00
_cell.angle_beta   90.00
_cell.angle_gamma   90.00
#
_symmetry.space_group_name_H-M   'P 1'
#
loop_
_entity.id
_entity.type
_entity.pdbx_description
1 polymer ?
#
loop_
_entity_poly.entity_id
_entity_poly.type
_entity_poly.pdbx_seq_one_letter_code
_entity_poly.pdbx_strand_id
1 'polypeptide(L)'
;EISVVLNLVPDHMDRYGSEQDYYRTKLGLYDNARRAVTNRSMSDDLSVVNSAATFGADMVPGENNFGITVQDGRTWLVQGNTSLLPVDELQIAGTHNFQNVLAGLAIGWLIGLDMRAMLHTARRFKGLPHRSEIVGEVGGVTYVNDSKATNPGALIASVKGQALGRNIHLIAGGDSKGLGFDGLSAELGSYLKGVYLIGANYAALQSEFSGQGPIACDVLAQAVSAAAARAIDGDIVLLSPGCASQDQYQNYVERGDSFKDLVGRLES
;
A
#
# COMPACT_ATOMS: atom_id res chain seq x y z
N GLU A 1 21.51 -10.95 -9.83
CA GLU A 1 22.36 -9.82 -10.30
C GLU A 1 22.20 -8.59 -9.42
N ILE A 2 20.98 -8.08 -9.25
CA ILE A 2 20.64 -7.01 -8.30
C ILE A 2 19.55 -7.52 -7.36
N SER A 3 19.64 -7.19 -6.07
CA SER A 3 18.61 -7.46 -5.07
C SER A 3 18.10 -6.17 -4.43
N VAL A 4 16.83 -6.16 -4.04
CA VAL A 4 16.19 -5.07 -3.29
C VAL A 4 15.28 -5.64 -2.22
N VAL A 5 15.34 -5.08 -1.02
CA VAL A 5 14.31 -5.24 0.02
C VAL A 5 13.62 -3.89 0.15
N LEU A 6 12.31 -3.85 -0.16
CA LEU A 6 11.58 -2.58 -0.24
C LEU A 6 11.32 -1.95 1.12
N ASN A 7 11.02 -2.77 2.13
CA ASN A 7 10.82 -2.38 3.52
C ASN A 7 10.92 -3.62 4.42
N LEU A 8 11.01 -3.38 5.72
CA LEU A 8 10.89 -4.40 6.76
C LEU A 8 9.83 -3.95 7.76
N VAL A 9 8.66 -4.58 7.65
CA VAL A 9 7.55 -4.47 8.60
C VAL A 9 7.12 -5.91 8.91
N PRO A 10 6.86 -6.28 10.19
CA PRO A 10 6.52 -7.65 10.56
C PRO A 10 5.33 -8.18 9.75
N ASP A 11 5.48 -9.38 9.18
CA ASP A 11 4.43 -10.12 8.49
C ASP A 11 4.72 -11.63 8.63
N HIS A 12 3.71 -12.48 8.50
CA HIS A 12 3.84 -13.95 8.61
C HIS A 12 4.42 -14.47 9.94
N MET A 13 4.06 -13.86 11.08
CA MET A 13 4.56 -14.27 12.40
C MET A 13 4.16 -15.71 12.80
N ASP A 14 3.23 -16.34 12.07
CA ASP A 14 2.89 -17.76 12.17
C ASP A 14 4.03 -18.71 11.74
N ARG A 15 5.01 -18.20 10.98
CA ARG A 15 6.10 -18.99 10.37
C ARG A 15 7.48 -18.67 10.91
N TYR A 16 7.64 -17.57 11.65
CA TYR A 16 8.94 -17.06 12.10
C TYR A 16 9.00 -17.05 13.62
N GLY A 17 10.18 -17.38 14.17
CA GLY A 17 10.35 -17.44 15.63
C GLY A 17 10.37 -16.07 16.30
N SER A 18 10.61 -14.99 15.54
CA SER A 18 10.57 -13.60 15.99
C SER A 18 10.60 -12.64 14.79
N GLU A 19 10.35 -11.35 15.03
CA GLU A 19 10.54 -10.31 14.00
C GLU A 19 11.98 -10.26 13.46
N GLN A 20 12.97 -10.47 14.34
CA GLN A 20 14.38 -10.50 13.95
C GLN A 20 14.70 -11.66 13.00
N ASP A 21 14.05 -12.81 13.20
CA ASP A 21 14.18 -13.98 12.35
C ASP A 21 13.60 -13.72 10.94
N TYR A 22 12.43 -13.09 10.89
CA TYR A 22 11.81 -12.62 9.65
C TYR A 22 12.70 -11.60 8.90
N TYR A 23 13.25 -10.61 9.59
CA TYR A 23 14.14 -9.62 9.00
C TYR A 23 15.43 -10.25 8.46
N ARG A 24 16.10 -11.10 9.25
CA ARG A 24 17.31 -11.82 8.80
C ARG A 24 17.03 -12.65 7.56
N THR A 25 15.92 -13.37 7.53
CA THR A 25 15.52 -14.18 6.37
C THR A 25 15.37 -13.33 5.11
N LYS A 26 14.73 -12.17 5.19
CA LYS A 26 14.59 -11.26 4.04
C LYS A 26 15.90 -10.64 3.60
N LEU A 27 16.76 -10.26 4.56
CA LEU A 27 18.04 -9.63 4.28
C LEU A 27 19.06 -10.59 3.68
N GLY A 28 18.93 -11.90 3.94
CA GLY A 28 19.73 -12.94 3.27
C GLY A 28 19.59 -12.94 1.73
N LEU A 29 18.59 -12.22 1.17
CA LEU A 29 18.50 -11.94 -0.26
C LEU A 29 19.73 -11.18 -0.79
N TYR A 30 20.38 -10.36 0.04
CA TYR A 30 21.57 -9.60 -0.33
C TYR A 30 22.83 -10.45 -0.42
N ASP A 31 22.93 -11.54 0.37
CA ASP A 31 24.12 -12.41 0.41
C ASP A 31 24.44 -13.05 -0.95
N ASN A 32 23.43 -13.22 -1.80
CA ASN A 32 23.54 -13.84 -3.11
C ASN A 32 23.52 -12.80 -4.26
N ALA A 33 23.53 -11.51 -3.95
CA ALA A 33 23.44 -10.43 -4.92
C ALA A 33 24.83 -9.88 -5.27
N ARG A 34 25.05 -9.55 -6.55
CA ARG A 34 26.26 -8.83 -6.96
C ARG A 34 26.21 -7.35 -6.54
N ARG A 35 24.99 -6.79 -6.51
CA ARG A 35 24.70 -5.39 -6.21
C ARG A 35 23.41 -5.32 -5.40
N ALA A 36 23.36 -4.46 -4.39
CA ALA A 36 22.15 -4.22 -3.61
C ALA A 36 21.59 -2.82 -3.89
N VAL A 37 20.26 -2.72 -3.91
CA VAL A 37 19.52 -1.44 -3.82
C VAL A 37 18.88 -1.37 -2.44
N THR A 38 19.20 -0.35 -1.65
CA THR A 38 18.79 -0.26 -0.24
C THR A 38 17.80 0.86 0.03
N ASN A 39 16.79 0.59 0.85
CA ASN A 39 15.89 1.63 1.37
C ASN A 39 16.56 2.33 2.57
N ARG A 40 16.75 3.65 2.50
CA ARG A 40 17.36 4.44 3.58
C ARG A 40 16.55 4.49 4.87
N SER A 41 15.27 4.10 4.84
CA SER A 41 14.45 4.00 6.05
C SER A 41 14.66 2.68 6.82
N MET A 42 15.38 1.72 6.25
CA MET A 42 15.77 0.48 6.93
C MET A 42 17.09 0.77 7.67
N SER A 43 17.08 0.68 9.00
CA SER A 43 18.11 1.23 9.91
C SER A 43 19.56 0.82 9.62
N ASP A 44 20.50 1.57 10.21
CA ASP A 44 21.94 1.27 10.27
C ASP A 44 22.28 -0.08 10.94
N ASP A 45 21.34 -0.71 11.67
CA ASP A 45 21.55 -2.01 12.34
C ASP A 45 21.62 -3.19 11.35
N LEU A 46 21.15 -2.96 10.13
CA LEU A 46 21.15 -3.96 9.08
C LEU A 46 22.34 -3.64 8.20
N SER A 47 23.54 -4.02 8.65
CA SER A 47 24.79 -3.91 7.91
C SER A 47 24.63 -4.39 6.45
N VAL A 48 24.19 -3.49 5.56
CA VAL A 48 23.97 -3.85 4.16
C VAL A 48 25.33 -3.91 3.50
N VAL A 49 25.80 -5.12 3.29
CA VAL A 49 27.04 -5.39 2.59
C VAL A 49 26.81 -5.04 1.11
N ASN A 50 27.62 -4.11 0.59
CA ASN A 50 27.70 -3.69 -0.83
C ASN A 50 26.43 -3.05 -1.44
N SER A 51 25.90 -2.00 -0.79
CA SER A 51 24.89 -1.13 -1.44
C SER A 51 25.49 -0.42 -2.66
N ALA A 52 24.91 -0.67 -3.83
CA ALA A 52 25.29 -0.05 -5.10
C ALA A 52 24.42 1.17 -5.44
N ALA A 53 23.19 1.22 -4.92
CA ALA A 53 22.30 2.36 -5.01
C ALA A 53 21.33 2.39 -3.82
N THR A 54 20.80 3.57 -3.49
CA THR A 54 19.84 3.73 -2.40
C THR A 54 18.58 4.45 -2.87
N PHE A 55 17.45 4.23 -2.18
CA PHE A 55 16.23 4.99 -2.36
C PHE A 55 15.61 5.39 -1.02
N GLY A 56 14.77 6.43 -1.00
CA GLY A 56 14.18 6.95 0.22
C GLY A 56 13.23 8.12 -0.03
N ALA A 57 12.60 8.60 1.04
CA ALA A 57 11.66 9.74 0.99
C ALA A 57 12.36 11.10 1.11
N ASP A 58 13.68 11.11 1.19
CA ASP A 58 14.57 12.26 1.31
C ASP A 58 15.47 12.39 0.07
N MET A 59 16.05 13.56 -0.15
CA MET A 59 17.09 13.78 -1.16
C MET A 59 18.47 13.67 -0.51
N VAL A 60 19.30 12.79 -1.06
CA VAL A 60 20.70 12.63 -0.69
C VAL A 60 21.55 12.86 -1.95
N PRO A 61 22.57 13.73 -1.92
CA PRO A 61 23.45 13.97 -3.07
C PRO A 61 24.14 12.69 -3.58
N GLY A 62 24.52 12.67 -4.85
CA GLY A 62 25.24 11.56 -5.48
C GLY A 62 24.40 10.72 -6.44
N GLU A 63 25.02 10.23 -7.51
CA GLU A 63 24.34 9.53 -8.61
C GLU A 63 23.70 8.19 -8.20
N ASN A 64 24.18 7.58 -7.13
CA ASN A 64 23.65 6.31 -6.61
C ASN A 64 22.41 6.49 -5.74
N ASN A 65 21.98 7.73 -5.48
CA ASN A 65 20.94 8.03 -4.49
C ASN A 65 19.67 8.53 -5.17
N PHE A 66 18.60 7.76 -5.02
CA PHE A 66 17.26 8.09 -5.53
C PHE A 66 16.41 8.63 -4.38
N GLY A 67 15.64 9.68 -4.62
CA GLY A 67 14.99 10.40 -3.52
C GLY A 67 13.77 11.19 -3.93
N ILE A 68 13.23 11.88 -2.93
CA ILE A 68 12.13 12.83 -3.09
C ILE A 68 12.59 14.18 -2.55
N THR A 69 12.22 15.26 -3.24
CA THR A 69 12.46 16.62 -2.76
C THR A 69 11.29 17.52 -3.14
N VAL A 70 11.21 18.69 -2.51
CA VAL A 70 10.31 19.76 -2.89
C VAL A 70 11.15 20.89 -3.47
N GLN A 71 10.90 21.24 -4.73
CA GLN A 71 11.53 22.35 -5.45
C GLN A 71 10.42 23.28 -5.93
N ASP A 72 10.50 24.56 -5.56
CA ASP A 72 9.52 25.59 -5.95
C ASP A 72 8.06 25.20 -5.66
N GLY A 73 7.81 24.57 -4.51
CA GLY A 73 6.47 24.13 -4.11
C GLY A 73 5.95 22.89 -4.83
N ARG A 74 6.74 22.28 -5.72
CA ARG A 74 6.40 21.04 -6.43
C ARG A 74 7.25 19.88 -5.91
N THR A 75 6.63 18.72 -5.74
CA THR A 75 7.32 17.51 -5.29
C THR A 75 7.91 16.74 -6.48
N TRP A 76 9.17 16.34 -6.38
CA TRP A 76 9.93 15.69 -7.45
C TRP A 76 10.56 14.38 -6.99
N LEU A 77 10.59 13.41 -7.90
CA LEU A 77 11.54 12.31 -7.87
C LEU A 77 12.91 12.81 -8.35
N VAL A 78 13.98 12.42 -7.66
CA VAL A 78 15.35 12.87 -7.96
C VAL A 78 16.36 11.72 -7.95
N GLN A 79 17.46 11.92 -8.68
CA GLN A 79 18.69 11.13 -8.58
C GLN A 79 19.84 12.08 -8.19
N GLY A 80 20.29 11.98 -6.94
CA GLY A 80 21.19 12.95 -6.33
C GLY A 80 20.58 14.35 -6.39
N ASN A 81 21.27 15.25 -7.08
CA ASN A 81 20.84 16.62 -7.30
C ASN A 81 20.01 16.82 -8.58
N THR A 82 19.81 15.76 -9.38
CA THR A 82 19.12 15.84 -10.67
C THR A 82 17.64 15.54 -10.51
N SER A 83 16.80 16.50 -10.90
CA SER A 83 15.35 16.31 -10.97
C SER A 83 14.97 15.39 -12.12
N LEU A 84 14.23 14.32 -11.83
CA LEU A 84 13.85 13.30 -12.81
C LEU A 84 12.43 13.50 -13.30
N LEU A 85 11.47 13.50 -12.36
CA LEU A 85 10.04 13.44 -12.68
C LEU A 85 9.22 14.09 -11.56
N PRO A 86 8.37 15.07 -11.88
CA PRO A 86 7.38 15.56 -10.93
C PRO A 86 6.39 14.46 -10.54
N VAL A 87 6.04 14.39 -9.26
CA VAL A 87 5.16 13.31 -8.79
C VAL A 87 3.71 13.46 -9.26
N ASP A 88 3.29 14.68 -9.63
CA ASP A 88 1.98 14.97 -10.22
C ASP A 88 1.86 14.52 -11.70
N GLU A 89 2.96 14.12 -12.34
CA GLU A 89 2.96 13.47 -13.66
C GLU A 89 2.82 11.94 -13.57
N LEU A 90 2.80 11.36 -12.36
CA LEU A 90 2.53 9.94 -12.14
C LEU A 90 1.03 9.69 -12.05
N GLN A 91 0.59 8.50 -12.49
CA GLN A 91 -0.78 8.02 -12.33
C GLN A 91 -1.02 7.33 -10.98
N ILE A 92 0.04 7.15 -10.19
CA ILE A 92 -0.01 6.56 -8.85
C ILE A 92 0.35 7.63 -7.83
N ALA A 93 -0.37 7.63 -6.70
CA ALA A 93 -0.20 8.63 -5.64
C ALA A 93 0.39 8.00 -4.36
N GLY A 94 0.95 8.86 -3.51
CA GLY A 94 1.46 8.50 -2.18
C GLY A 94 2.96 8.24 -2.12
N THR A 95 3.60 8.68 -1.03
CA THR A 95 5.06 8.60 -0.84
C THR A 95 5.63 7.19 -0.98
N HIS A 96 4.91 6.17 -0.50
CA HIS A 96 5.34 4.77 -0.64
C HIS A 96 5.40 4.32 -2.12
N ASN A 97 4.49 4.80 -2.96
CA ASN A 97 4.47 4.51 -4.39
C ASN A 97 5.61 5.23 -5.11
N PHE A 98 5.90 6.47 -4.70
CA PHE A 98 7.08 7.19 -5.18
C PHE A 98 8.38 6.45 -4.84
N GLN A 99 8.50 5.93 -3.61
CA GLN A 99 9.62 5.08 -3.21
C GLN A 99 9.71 3.79 -4.03
N ASN A 100 8.58 3.15 -4.37
CA ASN A 100 8.58 1.99 -5.27
C ASN A 100 9.08 2.34 -6.69
N VAL A 101 8.69 3.51 -7.22
CA VAL A 101 9.22 4.01 -8.50
C VAL A 101 10.72 4.24 -8.38
N LEU A 102 11.19 4.91 -7.33
CA LEU A 102 12.62 5.17 -7.10
C LEU A 102 13.44 3.87 -6.99
N ALA A 103 12.93 2.85 -6.29
CA ALA A 103 13.56 1.53 -6.24
C ALA A 103 13.66 0.89 -7.65
N GLY A 104 12.59 0.98 -8.45
CA GLY A 104 12.60 0.50 -9.83
C GLY A 104 13.59 1.26 -10.73
N LEU A 105 13.65 2.59 -10.60
CA LEU A 105 14.60 3.44 -11.32
C LEU A 105 16.05 3.10 -10.93
N ALA A 106 16.32 2.87 -9.65
CA ALA A 106 17.65 2.48 -9.17
C ALA A 106 18.10 1.13 -9.76
N ILE A 107 17.20 0.14 -9.79
CA ILE A 107 17.49 -1.17 -10.41
C ILE A 107 17.77 -1.01 -11.90
N GLY A 108 16.90 -0.30 -12.62
CA GLY A 108 17.02 -0.09 -14.06
C GLY A 108 18.28 0.71 -14.43
N TRP A 109 18.64 1.70 -13.62
CA TRP A 109 19.86 2.47 -13.77
C TRP A 109 21.11 1.58 -13.59
N LEU A 110 21.14 0.73 -12.56
CA LEU A 110 22.26 -0.20 -12.33
C LEU A 110 22.46 -1.21 -13.48
N ILE A 111 21.40 -1.65 -14.17
CA ILE A 111 21.53 -2.53 -15.35
C ILE A 111 21.79 -1.75 -16.66
N GLY A 112 21.85 -0.42 -16.62
CA GLY A 112 22.15 0.42 -17.77
C GLY A 112 20.96 0.69 -18.70
N LEU A 113 19.72 0.67 -18.19
CA LEU A 113 18.56 1.12 -18.97
C LEU A 113 18.60 2.64 -19.19
N ASP A 114 18.07 3.06 -20.33
CA ASP A 114 17.87 4.48 -20.64
C ASP A 114 16.89 5.13 -19.64
N MET A 115 17.37 6.16 -18.93
CA MET A 115 16.57 6.85 -17.92
C MET A 115 15.31 7.48 -18.51
N ARG A 116 15.36 8.04 -19.72
CA ARG A 116 14.17 8.66 -20.34
C ARG A 116 13.09 7.62 -20.63
N ALA A 117 13.47 6.44 -21.11
CA ALA A 117 12.55 5.32 -21.34
C ALA A 117 11.91 4.82 -20.03
N MET A 118 12.70 4.74 -18.95
CA MET A 118 12.18 4.37 -17.62
C MET A 118 11.19 5.41 -17.10
N LEU A 119 11.51 6.71 -17.22
CA LEU A 119 10.61 7.80 -16.81
C LEU A 119 9.35 7.87 -17.69
N HIS A 120 9.43 7.53 -18.97
CA HIS A 120 8.26 7.41 -19.84
C HIS A 120 7.34 6.28 -19.37
N THR A 121 7.91 5.14 -18.99
CA THR A 121 7.16 4.01 -18.45
C THR A 121 6.51 4.36 -17.11
N ALA A 122 7.25 5.03 -16.21
CA ALA A 122 6.74 5.46 -14.91
C ALA A 122 5.51 6.37 -15.04
N ARG A 123 5.52 7.34 -15.97
CA ARG A 123 4.36 8.22 -16.25
C ARG A 123 3.10 7.46 -16.67
N ARG A 124 3.25 6.30 -17.32
CA ARG A 124 2.13 5.52 -17.88
C ARG A 124 1.66 4.40 -16.95
N PHE A 125 2.42 4.10 -15.91
CA PHE A 125 2.12 3.02 -15.00
C PHE A 125 0.94 3.40 -14.10
N LYS A 126 -0.21 2.73 -14.30
CA LYS A 126 -1.48 3.00 -13.60
C LYS A 126 -1.60 2.31 -12.24
N GLY A 127 -0.52 1.70 -11.74
CA GLY A 127 -0.60 0.78 -10.60
C GLY A 127 -0.87 -0.66 -11.03
N LEU A 128 -1.13 -1.50 -10.04
CA LEU A 128 -1.50 -2.90 -10.25
C LEU A 128 -2.98 -3.07 -9.92
N PRO A 129 -3.68 -4.00 -10.58
CA PRO A 129 -5.01 -4.42 -10.14
C PRO A 129 -5.00 -4.76 -8.64
N HIS A 130 -6.08 -4.41 -7.96
CA HIS A 130 -6.28 -4.66 -6.53
C HIS A 130 -5.30 -3.95 -5.59
N ARG A 131 -4.57 -2.94 -6.08
CA ARG A 131 -3.64 -2.11 -5.28
C ARG A 131 -4.01 -0.63 -5.42
N SER A 132 -4.84 -0.14 -4.52
CA SER A 132 -5.43 1.22 -4.59
C SER A 132 -6.05 1.52 -5.96
N GLU A 133 -6.67 0.52 -6.59
CA GLU A 133 -7.27 0.62 -7.93
C GLU A 133 -8.62 1.32 -7.82
N ILE A 134 -8.83 2.44 -8.51
CA ILE A 134 -10.17 3.02 -8.65
C ILE A 134 -10.96 2.14 -9.61
N VAL A 135 -12.09 1.60 -9.15
CA VAL A 135 -12.88 0.61 -9.89
C VAL A 135 -14.20 1.16 -10.43
N GLY A 136 -14.64 2.32 -9.95
CA GLY A 136 -15.86 2.98 -10.40
C GLY A 136 -16.19 4.22 -9.58
N GLU A 137 -17.17 4.98 -10.08
CA GLU A 137 -17.76 6.12 -9.38
C GLU A 137 -19.28 6.04 -9.51
N VAL A 138 -19.99 6.00 -8.37
CA VAL A 138 -21.44 5.87 -8.34
C VAL A 138 -22.02 6.96 -7.46
N GLY A 139 -22.88 7.81 -8.02
CA GLY A 139 -23.49 8.92 -7.27
C GLY A 139 -22.48 9.89 -6.65
N GLY A 140 -21.32 10.11 -7.30
CA GLY A 140 -20.23 10.94 -6.81
C GLY A 140 -19.33 10.30 -5.74
N VAL A 141 -19.57 9.02 -5.41
CA VAL A 141 -18.75 8.23 -4.49
C VAL A 141 -17.71 7.44 -5.28
N THR A 142 -16.43 7.58 -4.94
CA THR A 142 -15.35 6.80 -5.57
C THR A 142 -15.18 5.46 -4.89
N TYR A 143 -15.10 4.37 -5.65
CA TYR A 143 -14.85 3.03 -5.14
C TYR A 143 -13.41 2.61 -5.42
N VAL A 144 -12.69 2.21 -4.37
CA VAL A 144 -11.26 1.87 -4.44
C VAL A 144 -11.04 0.43 -3.98
N ASN A 145 -10.43 -0.37 -4.84
CA ASN A 145 -10.05 -1.75 -4.59
C ASN A 145 -8.58 -1.83 -4.18
N ASP A 146 -8.37 -2.12 -2.91
CA ASP A 146 -7.07 -2.43 -2.33
C ASP A 146 -7.08 -3.80 -1.64
N SER A 147 -7.74 -4.79 -2.26
CA SER A 147 -7.84 -6.16 -1.72
C SER A 147 -6.48 -6.80 -1.40
N LYS A 148 -5.39 -6.32 -2.03
CA LYS A 148 -4.01 -6.73 -1.75
C LYS A 148 -3.46 -6.24 -0.41
N ALA A 149 -4.14 -5.32 0.29
CA ALA A 149 -3.81 -4.92 1.65
C ALA A 149 -4.18 -6.02 2.66
N THR A 150 -3.37 -7.07 2.72
CA THR A 150 -3.65 -8.29 3.50
C THR A 150 -3.06 -8.29 4.92
N ASN A 151 -2.57 -7.15 5.41
CA ASN A 151 -2.05 -6.97 6.77
C ASN A 151 -2.37 -5.55 7.30
N PRO A 152 -2.34 -5.32 8.63
CA PRO A 152 -2.72 -4.04 9.23
C PRO A 152 -1.91 -2.84 8.73
N GLY A 153 -0.59 -3.02 8.52
CA GLY A 153 0.28 -1.96 8.00
C GLY A 153 -0.10 -1.50 6.58
N ALA A 154 -0.50 -2.44 5.73
CA ALA A 154 -0.99 -2.12 4.39
C ALA A 154 -2.35 -1.40 4.44
N LEU A 155 -3.25 -1.78 5.34
CA LEU A 155 -4.52 -1.10 5.58
C LEU A 155 -4.28 0.36 6.00
N ILE A 156 -3.39 0.59 6.98
CA ILE A 156 -3.03 1.94 7.45
C ILE A 156 -2.54 2.80 6.28
N ALA A 157 -1.58 2.27 5.50
CA ALA A 157 -1.00 2.98 4.35
C ALA A 157 -2.05 3.31 3.29
N SER A 158 -3.00 2.39 3.06
CA SER A 158 -4.11 2.55 2.13
C SER A 158 -5.05 3.68 2.56
N VAL A 159 -5.57 3.62 3.79
CA VAL A 159 -6.51 4.61 4.32
C VAL A 159 -5.87 6.00 4.31
N LYS A 160 -4.65 6.15 4.85
CA LYS A 160 -3.96 7.46 4.85
C LYS A 160 -3.66 7.97 3.44
N GLY A 161 -3.33 7.07 2.51
CA GLY A 161 -3.05 7.42 1.11
C GLY A 161 -4.30 7.90 0.36
N GLN A 162 -5.48 7.41 0.71
CA GLN A 162 -6.75 7.79 0.08
C GLN A 162 -7.45 8.97 0.74
N ALA A 163 -7.19 9.23 2.03
CA ALA A 163 -7.92 10.22 2.84
C ALA A 163 -7.56 11.69 2.55
N LEU A 164 -7.13 12.04 1.33
CA LEU A 164 -6.64 13.35 0.90
C LEU A 164 -7.74 14.45 0.93
N GLY A 165 -8.24 14.78 2.12
CA GLY A 165 -9.38 15.69 2.34
C GLY A 165 -10.74 15.05 2.11
N ARG A 166 -10.82 13.72 1.97
CA ARG A 166 -12.04 12.96 1.70
C ARG A 166 -12.35 12.00 2.85
N ASN A 167 -13.63 11.78 3.14
CA ASN A 167 -14.04 10.79 4.12
C ASN A 167 -14.01 9.38 3.53
N ILE A 168 -13.71 8.38 4.36
CA ILE A 168 -13.62 6.98 3.95
C ILE A 168 -14.68 6.11 4.64
N HIS A 169 -15.34 5.30 3.83
CA HIS A 169 -16.12 4.13 4.22
C HIS A 169 -15.24 2.88 4.02
N LEU A 170 -14.66 2.37 5.10
CA LEU A 170 -13.68 1.28 5.07
C LEU A 170 -14.36 -0.08 5.15
N ILE A 171 -14.07 -0.97 4.19
CA ILE A 171 -14.41 -2.40 4.27
C ILE A 171 -13.15 -3.16 4.70
N ALA A 172 -13.20 -3.76 5.89
CA ALA A 172 -12.08 -4.45 6.55
C ALA A 172 -12.46 -5.88 6.99
N GLY A 173 -11.48 -6.78 7.12
CA GLY A 173 -11.68 -8.11 7.68
C GLY A 173 -11.27 -9.29 6.78
N GLY A 174 -11.38 -10.49 7.34
CA GLY A 174 -10.84 -11.74 6.81
C GLY A 174 -9.89 -12.45 7.77
N ASP A 175 -9.12 -13.42 7.28
CA ASP A 175 -8.14 -14.15 8.09
C ASP A 175 -6.93 -13.28 8.49
N SER A 176 -6.79 -12.96 9.79
CA SER A 176 -5.70 -12.14 10.35
C SER A 176 -4.37 -12.87 10.43
N LYS A 177 -4.35 -14.21 10.31
CA LYS A 177 -3.15 -15.04 10.51
C LYS A 177 -2.46 -14.79 11.86
N GLY A 178 -3.24 -14.44 12.88
CA GLY A 178 -2.72 -14.14 14.23
C GLY A 178 -2.08 -12.76 14.39
N LEU A 179 -2.17 -11.88 13.39
CA LEU A 179 -1.77 -10.48 13.55
C LEU A 179 -2.78 -9.72 14.42
N GLY A 180 -2.28 -8.85 15.29
CA GLY A 180 -3.07 -7.94 16.11
C GLY A 180 -3.52 -6.69 15.34
N PHE A 181 -4.56 -6.03 15.85
CA PHE A 181 -5.13 -4.81 15.26
C PHE A 181 -4.96 -3.56 16.13
N ASP A 182 -4.17 -3.68 17.20
CA ASP A 182 -4.08 -2.66 18.24
C ASP A 182 -3.63 -1.31 17.66
N GLY A 183 -4.43 -0.26 17.93
CA GLY A 183 -4.11 1.11 17.57
C GLY A 183 -4.57 1.55 16.17
N LEU A 184 -5.15 0.65 15.36
CA LEU A 184 -5.75 1.01 14.08
C LEU A 184 -6.80 2.12 14.22
N SER A 185 -7.68 2.03 15.22
CA SER A 185 -8.74 3.02 15.45
C SER A 185 -8.17 4.37 15.85
N ALA A 186 -7.15 4.40 16.70
CA ALA A 186 -6.48 5.64 17.10
C ALA A 186 -5.78 6.31 15.90
N GLU A 187 -5.18 5.51 15.02
CA GLU A 187 -4.44 6.01 13.86
C GLU A 187 -5.35 6.43 12.70
N LEU A 188 -6.47 5.73 12.50
CA LEU A 188 -7.30 5.87 11.31
C LEU A 188 -8.64 6.55 11.56
N GLY A 189 -9.15 6.56 12.80
CA GLY A 189 -10.51 6.95 13.12
C GLY A 189 -10.91 8.33 12.59
N SER A 190 -9.98 9.30 12.56
CA SER A 190 -10.24 10.64 12.02
C SER A 190 -10.54 10.69 10.52
N TYR A 191 -10.18 9.66 9.75
CA TYR A 191 -10.46 9.55 8.32
C TYR A 191 -11.74 8.76 8.02
N LEU A 192 -12.27 8.03 9.01
CA LEU A 192 -13.31 7.03 8.81
C LEU A 192 -14.69 7.58 9.15
N LYS A 193 -15.58 7.58 8.16
CA LYS A 193 -17.01 7.90 8.32
C LYS A 193 -17.86 6.64 8.51
N GLY A 194 -17.35 5.49 8.10
CA GLY A 194 -17.97 4.19 8.37
C GLY A 194 -16.95 3.06 8.28
N VAL A 195 -17.18 2.01 9.08
CA VAL A 195 -16.38 0.78 9.07
C VAL A 195 -17.32 -0.40 8.87
N TYR A 196 -17.02 -1.26 7.91
CA TYR A 196 -17.81 -2.41 7.51
C TYR A 196 -16.93 -3.65 7.60
N LEU A 197 -17.21 -4.50 8.56
CA LEU A 197 -16.36 -5.65 8.85
C LEU A 197 -16.88 -6.88 8.11
N ILE A 198 -16.01 -7.70 7.52
CA ILE A 198 -16.34 -8.94 6.81
C ILE A 198 -15.47 -10.12 7.30
N GLY A 199 -15.93 -11.34 7.06
CA GLY A 199 -15.11 -12.54 7.22
C GLY A 199 -14.71 -12.91 8.65
N ALA A 200 -13.70 -13.76 8.75
CA ALA A 200 -13.14 -14.23 10.00
C ALA A 200 -12.55 -13.07 10.84
N ASN A 201 -12.43 -13.25 12.15
CA ASN A 201 -11.86 -12.26 13.10
C ASN A 201 -12.68 -10.97 13.29
N TYR A 202 -13.96 -11.00 12.92
CA TYR A 202 -14.93 -9.93 13.16
C TYR A 202 -14.85 -9.33 14.58
N ALA A 203 -14.80 -10.16 15.63
CA ALA A 203 -14.83 -9.69 17.02
C ALA A 203 -13.62 -8.81 17.40
N ALA A 204 -12.43 -9.13 16.91
CA ALA A 204 -11.22 -8.37 17.22
C ALA A 204 -11.26 -6.98 16.56
N LEU A 205 -11.62 -6.92 15.27
CA LEU A 205 -11.80 -5.67 14.54
C LEU A 205 -12.98 -4.86 15.08
N GLN A 206 -14.06 -5.50 15.52
CA GLN A 206 -15.20 -4.83 16.13
C GLN A 206 -14.80 -4.15 17.44
N SER A 207 -13.98 -4.80 18.26
CA SER A 207 -13.44 -4.21 19.49
C SER A 207 -12.53 -3.02 19.16
N GLU A 208 -11.59 -3.19 18.23
CA GLU A 208 -10.64 -2.16 17.82
C GLU A 208 -11.36 -0.90 17.30
N PHE A 209 -12.33 -1.06 16.40
CA PHE A 209 -13.07 0.06 15.79
C PHE A 209 -14.33 0.48 16.56
N SER A 210 -14.51 0.02 17.81
CA SER A 210 -15.75 0.26 18.58
C SER A 210 -16.16 1.73 18.66
N GLY A 211 -15.20 2.65 18.77
CA GLY A 211 -15.42 4.11 18.77
C GLY A 211 -16.00 4.67 17.46
N GLN A 212 -15.89 3.95 16.35
CA GLN A 212 -16.43 4.33 15.04
C GLN A 212 -17.77 3.65 14.72
N GLY A 213 -18.30 2.81 15.63
CA GLY A 213 -19.56 2.10 15.44
C GLY A 213 -19.55 1.16 14.22
N PRO A 214 -18.66 0.14 14.20
CA PRO A 214 -18.47 -0.69 13.03
C PRO A 214 -19.72 -1.54 12.75
N ILE A 215 -20.04 -1.71 11.48
CA ILE A 215 -21.20 -2.47 11.02
C ILE A 215 -20.75 -3.90 10.71
N ALA A 216 -21.41 -4.85 11.36
CA ALA A 216 -21.25 -6.27 11.06
C ALA A 216 -21.76 -6.60 9.66
N CYS A 217 -20.86 -7.01 8.78
CA CYS A 217 -21.20 -7.65 7.53
C CYS A 217 -20.59 -9.06 7.57
N ASP A 218 -21.29 -10.05 7.07
CA ASP A 218 -20.72 -11.40 7.00
C ASP A 218 -19.82 -11.50 5.75
N VAL A 219 -20.36 -11.01 4.63
CA VAL A 219 -19.74 -11.12 3.29
C VAL A 219 -19.58 -9.77 2.62
N LEU A 220 -18.65 -9.70 1.67
CA LEU A 220 -18.31 -8.49 0.92
C LEU A 220 -19.53 -7.81 0.27
N ALA A 221 -20.49 -8.57 -0.26
CA ALA A 221 -21.71 -8.03 -0.86
C ALA A 221 -22.54 -7.20 0.13
N GLN A 222 -22.64 -7.64 1.39
CA GLN A 222 -23.36 -6.90 2.42
C GLN A 222 -22.62 -5.61 2.79
N ALA A 223 -21.29 -5.67 2.90
CA ALA A 223 -20.46 -4.51 3.19
C ALA A 223 -20.55 -3.45 2.08
N VAL A 224 -20.45 -3.85 0.81
CA VAL A 224 -20.59 -2.94 -0.34
C VAL A 224 -21.96 -2.27 -0.34
N SER A 225 -23.05 -3.03 -0.12
CA SER A 225 -24.40 -2.48 -0.05
C SER A 225 -24.58 -1.51 1.12
N ALA A 226 -24.10 -1.88 2.32
CA ALA A 226 -24.21 -1.04 3.52
C ALA A 226 -23.35 0.24 3.43
N ALA A 227 -22.21 0.18 2.73
CA ALA A 227 -21.36 1.32 2.44
C ALA A 227 -22.01 2.26 1.42
N ALA A 228 -22.48 1.72 0.29
CA ALA A 228 -23.17 2.48 -0.74
C ALA A 228 -24.41 3.21 -0.21
N ALA A 229 -25.17 2.61 0.70
CA ALA A 229 -26.35 3.22 1.30
C ALA A 229 -26.05 4.42 2.25
N ARG A 230 -24.78 4.62 2.66
CA ARG A 230 -24.38 5.66 3.63
C ARG A 230 -23.40 6.67 3.06
N ALA A 231 -22.63 6.29 2.05
CA ALA A 231 -21.70 7.18 1.37
C ALA A 231 -22.47 8.26 0.59
N ILE A 232 -21.90 9.47 0.54
CA ILE A 232 -22.46 10.59 -0.22
C ILE A 232 -21.40 11.15 -1.18
N ASP A 233 -21.83 12.00 -2.10
CA ASP A 233 -20.96 12.72 -3.04
C ASP A 233 -19.66 13.22 -2.38
N GLY A 234 -18.52 12.89 -3.00
CA GLY A 234 -17.18 13.19 -2.51
C GLY A 234 -16.55 12.16 -1.56
N ASP A 235 -17.32 11.24 -0.98
CA ASP A 235 -16.77 10.17 -0.13
C ASP A 235 -16.04 9.09 -0.96
N ILE A 236 -15.26 8.25 -0.27
CA ILE A 236 -14.61 7.05 -0.81
C ILE A 236 -15.16 5.80 -0.12
N VAL A 237 -15.52 4.77 -0.90
CA VAL A 237 -15.69 3.40 -0.39
C VAL A 237 -14.43 2.61 -0.70
N LEU A 238 -13.71 2.19 0.34
CA LEU A 238 -12.40 1.56 0.23
C LEU A 238 -12.46 0.11 0.71
N LEU A 239 -12.20 -0.84 -0.19
CA LEU A 239 -11.84 -2.20 0.20
C LEU A 239 -10.36 -2.24 0.57
N SER A 240 -10.04 -2.22 1.87
CA SER A 240 -8.69 -2.41 2.38
C SER A 240 -8.75 -3.34 3.60
N PRO A 241 -8.67 -4.67 3.36
CA PRO A 241 -9.12 -5.65 4.34
C PRO A 241 -8.26 -5.74 5.60
N GLY A 242 -6.96 -5.43 5.53
CA GLY A 242 -6.02 -5.62 6.64
C GLY A 242 -5.79 -7.08 7.02
N CYS A 243 -6.45 -7.99 6.31
CA CYS A 243 -6.44 -9.43 6.53
C CYS A 243 -6.29 -10.18 5.20
N ALA A 244 -5.80 -11.41 5.31
CA ALA A 244 -5.81 -12.35 4.22
C ALA A 244 -7.25 -12.74 3.82
N SER A 245 -7.41 -13.39 2.67
CA SER A 245 -8.73 -13.65 2.07
C SER A 245 -9.21 -15.09 2.21
N GLN A 246 -8.35 -15.98 2.74
CA GLN A 246 -8.49 -17.43 2.63
C GLN A 246 -9.69 -18.01 3.38
N ASP A 247 -10.31 -17.24 4.26
CA ASP A 247 -11.52 -17.60 4.97
C ASP A 247 -12.76 -17.62 4.07
N GLN A 248 -12.81 -16.76 3.03
CA GLN A 248 -13.98 -16.61 2.15
C GLN A 248 -13.67 -16.71 0.65
N TYR A 249 -12.40 -16.60 0.26
CA TYR A 249 -11.93 -16.55 -1.12
C TYR A 249 -10.62 -17.34 -1.30
N GLN A 250 -10.36 -17.86 -2.50
CA GLN A 250 -9.12 -18.55 -2.84
C GLN A 250 -7.89 -17.66 -2.68
N ASN A 251 -8.01 -16.37 -3.03
CA ASN A 251 -6.93 -15.40 -2.94
C ASN A 251 -7.46 -13.95 -3.00
N TYR A 252 -6.57 -12.98 -2.79
CA TYR A 252 -6.94 -11.56 -2.79
C TYR A 252 -7.41 -11.05 -4.16
N VAL A 253 -7.02 -11.71 -5.26
CA VAL A 253 -7.45 -11.35 -6.62
C VAL A 253 -8.93 -11.65 -6.76
N GLU A 254 -9.38 -12.85 -6.38
CA GLU A 254 -10.80 -13.23 -6.41
C GLU A 254 -11.66 -12.30 -5.54
N ARG A 255 -11.21 -11.96 -4.32
CA ARG A 255 -11.90 -10.96 -3.47
C ARG A 255 -11.97 -9.59 -4.14
N GLY A 256 -10.87 -9.17 -4.78
CA GLY A 256 -10.79 -7.90 -5.48
C GLY A 256 -11.68 -7.84 -6.74
N ASP A 257 -11.76 -8.92 -7.50
CA ASP A 257 -12.67 -9.04 -8.64
C ASP A 257 -14.13 -9.07 -8.19
N SER A 258 -14.44 -9.78 -7.10
CA SER A 258 -15.77 -9.77 -6.48
C SER A 258 -16.19 -8.35 -6.08
N PHE A 259 -15.29 -7.54 -5.53
CA PHE A 259 -15.56 -6.12 -5.25
C PHE A 259 -15.90 -5.33 -6.51
N LYS A 260 -15.12 -5.51 -7.59
CA LYS A 260 -15.35 -4.84 -8.88
C LYS A 260 -16.72 -5.18 -9.45
N ASP A 261 -17.08 -6.47 -9.44
CA ASP A 261 -18.37 -6.94 -9.91
C ASP A 261 -19.53 -6.38 -9.08
N LEU A 262 -19.36 -6.28 -7.75
CA LEU A 262 -20.38 -5.72 -6.86
C LEU A 262 -20.56 -4.22 -7.09
N VAL A 263 -19.47 -3.47 -7.30
CA VAL A 263 -19.53 -2.03 -7.61
C VAL A 263 -20.19 -1.81 -8.98
N GLY A 264 -19.84 -2.61 -9.99
CA GLY A 264 -20.46 -2.50 -11.32
C GLY A 264 -21.97 -2.75 -11.33
N ARG A 265 -22.52 -3.46 -10.32
CA ARG A 265 -23.97 -3.66 -10.13
C ARG A 265 -24.67 -2.51 -9.41
N LEU A 266 -23.91 -1.55 -8.86
CA LEU A 266 -24.48 -0.32 -8.29
C LEU A 266 -24.73 0.75 -9.36
N GLU A 267 -24.01 0.67 -10.49
CA GLU A 267 -24.17 1.58 -11.64
C GLU A 267 -25.42 1.27 -12.48
N SER A 268 -25.97 0.06 -12.35
CA SER A 268 -27.13 -0.46 -13.09
C SER A 268 -28.45 -0.28 -12.33
#